data_AF-A0A940JZX2-F1
#
_entry.id   AF-A0A940JZX2-F1
#
_cell.length_a   1.000
_cell.length_b   1.000
_cell.length_c   1.000
_cell.angle_alpha   90.00
_cell.angle_beta   90.00
_cell.angle_gamma   90.00
#
_symmetry.space_group_name_H-M   'P 1'
#
loop_
_entity.id
_entity.type
_entity.pdbx_description
1 polymer ?
#
loop_
_entity_poly.entity_id
_entity_poly.type
_entity_poly.pdbx_seq_one_letter_code
_entity_poly.pdbx_strand_id
1 'polypeptide(L)'
;MTTALYRRYRPESFGEMIGQSQVTDPLMTALRGDRVGHAYLFSGPRGCGKTTSARILARCLNCAEGPTDVPCGTCDSCVELSRDGGGSLDVVEIDAASHNGVDDARDLRERATFAPSRDRYKIFILD
;
A
#
# COMPACT_ATOMS: atom_id res chain seq x y z
N MET A 1 10.88 -10.90 -22.51
CA MET A 1 9.42 -11.07 -22.33
C MET A 1 8.76 -9.71 -22.40
N THR A 2 7.67 -9.57 -23.15
CA THR A 2 6.94 -8.29 -23.32
C THR A 2 6.02 -8.06 -22.12
N THR A 3 6.39 -7.15 -21.23
CA THR A 3 5.54 -6.78 -20.08
C THR A 3 4.40 -5.87 -20.52
N ALA A 4 3.18 -6.14 -20.05
CA ALA A 4 2.02 -5.28 -20.33
C ALA A 4 2.26 -3.86 -19.80
N LEU A 5 1.86 -2.85 -20.58
CA LEU A 5 2.16 -1.43 -20.28
C LEU A 5 1.66 -1.00 -18.90
N TYR A 6 0.46 -1.44 -18.50
CA TYR A 6 -0.12 -1.06 -17.20
C TYR A 6 0.66 -1.60 -16.00
N ARG A 7 1.43 -2.70 -16.16
CA ARG A 7 2.34 -3.19 -15.11
C ARG A 7 3.65 -2.42 -15.12
N ARG A 8 4.20 -2.20 -16.31
CA ARG A 8 5.46 -1.48 -16.51
C ARG A 8 5.41 -0.04 -15.98
N TYR A 9 4.28 0.65 -16.17
CA TYR A 9 4.09 2.04 -15.78
C TYR A 9 3.20 2.19 -14.53
N ARG A 10 3.06 1.14 -13.71
CA ARG A 10 2.36 1.27 -12.44
C ARG A 10 3.16 2.22 -11.53
N PRO A 11 2.58 3.33 -11.06
CA PRO A 11 3.26 4.27 -10.18
C PRO A 11 3.82 3.59 -8.93
N GLU A 12 5.03 3.99 -8.55
CA GLU A 12 5.78 3.45 -7.41
C GLU A 12 5.90 4.44 -6.24
N SER A 13 5.57 5.70 -6.48
CA SER A 13 5.54 6.79 -5.51
C SER A 13 4.34 7.72 -5.75
N PHE A 14 3.95 8.51 -4.75
CA PHE A 14 2.84 9.46 -4.91
C PHE A 14 3.15 10.55 -5.94
N GLY A 15 4.43 10.90 -6.14
CA GLY A 15 4.86 11.85 -7.17
C GLY A 15 4.67 11.36 -8.60
N GLU A 16 4.52 10.05 -8.81
CA GLU A 16 4.26 9.45 -10.12
C GLU A 16 2.76 9.31 -10.44
N MET A 17 1.89 9.58 -9.47
CA MET A 17 0.44 9.49 -9.66
C MET A 17 -0.07 10.69 -10.46
N ILE A 18 -0.74 10.43 -11.59
CA ILE A 18 -1.21 11.48 -12.50
C ILE A 18 -2.62 11.92 -12.11
N GLY A 19 -2.81 13.24 -11.94
CA GLY A 19 -4.14 13.86 -11.81
C GLY A 19 -4.85 13.65 -10.47
N GLN A 20 -4.15 13.16 -9.45
CA GLN A 20 -4.72 12.82 -8.13
C GLN A 20 -4.20 13.70 -6.98
N SER A 21 -3.77 14.94 -7.26
CA SER A 21 -3.17 15.85 -6.26
C SER A 21 -4.06 16.08 -5.03
N GLN A 22 -5.38 16.13 -5.23
CA GLN A 22 -6.36 16.26 -4.14
C GLN A 22 -6.34 15.10 -3.14
N VAL A 23 -5.81 13.94 -3.53
CA VAL A 23 -5.64 12.74 -2.69
C VAL A 23 -4.20 12.61 -2.23
N THR A 24 -3.22 12.80 -3.12
CA THR A 24 -1.81 12.58 -2.82
C THR A 24 -1.22 13.66 -1.91
N ASP A 25 -1.57 14.93 -2.12
CA ASP A 25 -0.95 16.03 -1.33
C ASP A 25 -1.32 15.96 0.15
N PRO A 26 -2.59 15.70 0.54
CA PRO A 26 -2.94 15.49 1.95
C PRO A 26 -2.26 14.26 2.55
N LEU A 27 -2.13 13.16 1.80
CA LEU A 27 -1.46 11.94 2.28
C LEU A 27 0.03 12.17 2.52
N MET A 28 0.72 12.82 1.57
CA MET A 28 2.13 13.20 1.72
C MET A 28 2.33 14.16 2.90
N THR A 29 1.41 15.12 3.09
CA THR A 29 1.43 16.01 4.25
C THR A 29 1.22 15.27 5.57
N ALA A 30 0.32 14.28 5.60
CA ALA A 30 0.09 13.46 6.79
C ALA A 30 1.31 12.59 7.13
N LEU A 31 1.97 12.01 6.12
CA LEU A 31 3.22 11.25 6.28
C LEU A 31 4.34 12.11 6.87
N ARG A 32 4.61 13.28 6.27
CA ARG A 32 5.62 14.22 6.77
C ARG A 32 5.35 14.73 8.18
N GLY A 33 4.07 14.85 8.53
CA GLY A 33 3.62 15.37 9.81
C GLY A 33 3.44 14.32 10.91
N ASP A 34 3.74 13.05 10.63
CA ASP A 34 3.47 11.89 11.51
C ASP A 34 2.01 11.84 12.01
N ARG A 35 1.06 12.15 11.11
CA ARG A 35 -0.39 12.14 11.37
C ARG A 35 -1.11 11.09 10.54
N VAL A 36 -0.46 9.94 10.37
CA VAL A 36 -1.05 8.81 9.65
C VAL A 36 -2.12 8.11 10.48
N GLY A 37 -3.27 7.83 9.85
CA GLY A 37 -4.39 7.14 10.47
C GLY A 37 -4.20 5.62 10.44
N HIS A 38 -5.02 4.91 11.23
CA HIS A 38 -5.01 3.44 11.27
C HIS A 38 -5.81 2.79 10.14
N ALA A 39 -6.64 3.56 9.42
CA ALA A 39 -7.47 3.06 8.34
C ALA A 39 -7.66 4.13 7.25
N TYR A 40 -7.59 3.69 5.98
CA TYR A 40 -7.80 4.52 4.80
C TYR A 40 -8.78 3.84 3.84
N LEU A 41 -9.76 4.60 3.37
CA LEU A 41 -10.71 4.14 2.35
C LEU A 41 -10.43 4.89 1.04
N PHE A 42 -9.90 4.17 0.05
CA PHE A 42 -9.75 4.70 -1.30
C PHE A 42 -11.00 4.36 -2.12
N SER A 43 -11.79 5.36 -2.49
CA SER A 43 -13.01 5.18 -3.28
C SER A 43 -12.89 5.75 -4.69
N GLY A 44 -13.51 5.10 -5.67
CA GLY A 44 -13.51 5.57 -7.07
C GLY A 44 -13.73 4.46 -8.09
N PRO A 45 -13.87 4.81 -9.38
CA PRO A 45 -14.12 3.83 -10.46
C PRO A 45 -12.96 2.84 -10.63
N ARG A 46 -13.21 1.73 -11.31
CA ARG A 46 -12.16 0.74 -11.62
C ARG A 46 -11.05 1.41 -12.45
N GLY A 47 -9.79 1.13 -12.10
CA GLY A 47 -8.63 1.65 -12.82
C GLY A 47 -8.17 3.05 -12.44
N CYS A 48 -8.82 3.75 -11.48
CA CYS A 48 -8.37 5.09 -11.06
C CYS A 48 -7.14 5.11 -10.13
N GLY A 49 -6.60 3.95 -9.77
CA GLY A 49 -5.37 3.84 -8.96
C GLY A 49 -5.56 3.47 -7.49
N LYS A 50 -6.75 3.09 -7.02
CA LYS A 50 -7.02 2.74 -5.60
C LYS A 50 -6.00 1.79 -4.97
N THR A 51 -5.87 0.57 -5.50
CA THR A 51 -4.92 -0.44 -5.01
C THR A 51 -3.48 0.02 -5.14
N THR A 52 -3.16 0.80 -6.18
CA THR A 52 -1.83 1.40 -6.35
C THR A 52 -1.53 2.42 -5.26
N SER A 53 -2.47 3.31 -4.93
CA SER A 53 -2.32 4.27 -3.84
C SER A 53 -2.15 3.59 -2.49
N ALA A 54 -2.90 2.50 -2.24
CA ALA A 54 -2.75 1.70 -1.02
C ALA A 54 -1.35 1.07 -0.92
N ARG A 55 -0.83 0.50 -2.01
CA ARG A 55 0.53 -0.06 -2.07
C ARG A 55 1.60 1.00 -1.87
N ILE A 56 1.46 2.17 -2.51
CA ILE A 56 2.40 3.29 -2.32
C ILE A 56 2.39 3.75 -0.86
N LEU A 57 1.21 3.87 -0.23
CA LEU A 57 1.11 4.24 1.18
C LEU A 57 1.79 3.18 2.07
N ALA A 58 1.57 1.89 1.80
CA ALA A 58 2.24 0.83 2.55
C ALA A 58 3.76 0.92 2.44
N ARG A 59 4.26 1.23 1.24
CA ARG A 59 5.69 1.45 0.98
C ARG A 59 6.24 2.67 1.72
N CYS A 60 5.48 3.76 1.78
CA CYS A 60 5.80 4.97 2.53
C CYS A 60 5.91 4.71 4.05
N LEU A 61 5.00 3.89 4.58
CA LEU A 61 4.93 3.54 6.00
C LEU A 61 6.04 2.58 6.45
N ASN A 62 6.33 1.55 5.63
CA ASN A 62 7.27 0.47 5.96
C ASN A 62 8.68 0.65 5.38
N CYS A 63 8.94 1.73 4.64
CA CYS A 63 10.29 2.11 4.23
C CYS A 63 11.24 2.14 5.46
N ALA A 64 12.48 1.72 5.28
CA ALA A 64 13.51 1.80 6.33
C ALA A 64 13.76 3.24 6.80
N GLU A 65 13.62 4.21 5.89
CA GLU A 65 13.68 5.66 6.15
C GLU A 65 12.29 6.24 6.52
N GLY A 66 11.30 5.37 6.78
CA GLY A 66 9.90 5.74 6.97
C GLY A 66 9.46 5.86 8.44
N PRO A 67 8.29 6.48 8.71
CA PRO A 67 7.30 6.95 7.72
C PRO A 67 7.80 8.14 6.89
N THR A 68 7.70 8.05 5.56
CA THR A 68 8.18 9.07 4.61
C THR A 68 7.24 9.17 3.43
N ASP A 69 7.07 10.36 2.86
CA ASP A 69 6.33 10.55 1.61
C ASP A 69 7.15 10.26 0.35
N VAL A 70 8.46 10.03 0.51
CA VAL A 70 9.39 9.66 -0.57
C VAL A 70 10.09 8.36 -0.16
N PRO A 71 9.50 7.18 -0.44
CA PRO A 71 10.12 5.90 -0.10
C PRO A 71 11.45 5.73 -0.86
N CYS A 72 12.48 5.18 -0.21
CA CYS A 72 13.84 5.17 -0.76
C CYS A 72 14.01 4.31 -2.02
N GLY A 73 13.10 3.35 -2.24
CA GLY A 73 13.12 2.48 -3.41
C GLY A 73 14.15 1.34 -3.36
N THR A 74 15.03 1.31 -2.37
CA THR A 74 16.18 0.38 -2.32
C THR A 74 16.17 -0.57 -1.12
N CYS A 75 15.46 -0.26 -0.04
CA CYS A 75 15.34 -1.17 1.11
C CYS A 75 14.43 -2.37 0.80
N ASP A 76 14.57 -3.45 1.57
CA ASP A 76 13.83 -4.70 1.37
C ASP A 76 12.32 -4.47 1.24
N SER A 77 11.71 -3.72 2.18
CA SER A 77 10.27 -3.39 2.12
C SER A 77 9.91 -2.63 0.83
N CYS A 78 10.75 -1.68 0.40
CA CYS A 78 10.52 -0.93 -0.83
C CYS A 78 10.67 -1.78 -2.09
N VAL A 79 11.58 -2.76 -2.10
CA VAL A 79 11.80 -3.68 -3.22
C VAL A 79 10.68 -4.72 -3.29
N GLU A 80 10.29 -5.29 -2.15
CA GLU A 80 9.19 -6.25 -2.04
C GLU A 80 7.84 -5.67 -2.48
N LEU A 81 7.58 -4.39 -2.15
CA LEU A 81 6.36 -3.66 -2.51
C LEU A 81 6.44 -2.93 -3.87
N SER A 82 7.57 -3.03 -4.57
CA SER A 82 7.72 -2.45 -5.91
C SER A 82 6.75 -3.11 -6.91
N ARG A 83 6.60 -2.51 -8.09
CA ARG A 83 5.72 -3.08 -9.14
C ARG A 83 6.18 -4.47 -9.58
N ASP A 84 7.48 -4.75 -9.47
CA ASP A 84 8.14 -6.01 -9.86
C ASP A 84 8.44 -6.90 -8.65
N GLY A 85 8.04 -6.47 -7.44
CA GLY A 85 8.29 -7.18 -6.18
C GLY A 85 7.34 -8.36 -5.95
N GLY A 86 7.83 -9.35 -5.18
CA GLY A 86 7.09 -10.57 -4.84
C GLY A 86 6.03 -10.40 -3.73
N GLY A 87 5.93 -9.22 -3.12
CA GLY A 87 5.11 -8.96 -1.94
C GLY A 87 5.91 -8.98 -0.64
N SER A 88 5.39 -8.29 0.38
CA SER A 88 5.96 -8.24 1.73
C SER A 88 5.16 -9.14 2.67
N LEU A 89 5.84 -9.80 3.63
CA LEU A 89 5.16 -10.56 4.68
C LEU A 89 4.31 -9.68 5.59
N ASP A 90 4.65 -8.40 5.69
CA ASP A 90 3.98 -7.43 6.55
C ASP A 90 2.92 -6.60 5.83
N VAL A 91 2.73 -6.84 4.53
CA VAL A 91 1.64 -6.25 3.75
C VAL A 91 0.81 -7.37 3.11
N VAL A 92 -0.41 -7.54 3.61
CA VAL A 92 -1.32 -8.59 3.18
C VAL A 92 -2.38 -7.99 2.26
N GLU A 93 -2.35 -8.35 0.98
CA GLU A 93 -3.38 -7.99 0.01
C GLU A 93 -4.47 -9.09 0.00
N ILE A 94 -5.72 -8.71 0.22
CA ILE A 94 -6.89 -9.60 0.25
C ILE A 94 -7.90 -9.10 -0.79
N ASP A 95 -8.28 -9.98 -1.71
CA ASP A 95 -9.41 -9.74 -2.62
C ASP A 95 -10.72 -9.90 -1.85
N ALA A 96 -11.30 -8.78 -1.43
CA ALA A 96 -12.52 -8.72 -0.67
C ALA A 96 -13.75 -9.12 -1.50
N ALA A 97 -13.67 -9.14 -2.84
CA ALA A 97 -14.75 -9.68 -3.67
C ALA A 97 -14.83 -11.21 -3.55
N SER A 98 -13.67 -11.86 -3.43
CA SER A 98 -13.53 -13.31 -3.28
C SER A 98 -13.60 -13.78 -1.81
N HIS A 99 -13.25 -12.90 -0.86
CA HIS A 99 -13.23 -13.15 0.58
C HIS A 99 -14.22 -12.22 1.31
N ASN A 100 -15.51 -12.40 1.03
CA ASN A 100 -16.59 -11.53 1.53
C ASN A 100 -17.40 -12.14 2.69
N GLY A 101 -17.00 -13.30 3.19
CA GLY A 101 -17.68 -14.00 4.26
C GLY A 101 -17.47 -13.36 5.62
N VAL A 102 -18.40 -13.60 6.55
CA VAL A 102 -18.23 -13.22 7.96
C VAL A 102 -17.03 -13.96 8.57
N ASP A 103 -16.77 -15.19 8.14
CA ASP A 103 -15.62 -15.97 8.61
C ASP A 103 -14.30 -15.39 8.10
N ASP A 104 -14.21 -14.97 6.83
CA ASP A 104 -13.02 -14.26 6.32
C ASP A 104 -12.70 -13.00 7.14
N ALA A 105 -13.73 -12.25 7.55
CA ALA A 105 -13.57 -11.06 8.38
C ALA A 105 -13.09 -11.40 9.81
N ARG A 106 -13.53 -12.54 10.37
CA ARG A 106 -13.08 -13.01 11.70
C ARG A 106 -11.61 -13.43 11.63
N ASP A 107 -11.22 -14.16 10.60
CA ASP A 107 -9.85 -14.62 10.38
C ASP A 107 -8.91 -13.42 10.16
N LEU A 108 -9.34 -12.43 9.38
CA LEU A 108 -8.61 -11.17 9.19
C LEU A 108 -8.34 -10.47 10.53
N ARG A 109 -9.38 -10.33 11.37
CA ARG A 109 -9.25 -9.70 12.69
C ARG A 109 -8.25 -10.45 13.58
N GLU A 110 -8.28 -11.78 13.57
CA GLU A 110 -7.34 -12.58 14.34
C GLU A 110 -5.90 -12.36 13.85
N ARG A 111 -5.69 -12.41 12.52
CA ARG A 111 -4.38 -12.15 11.90
C ARG A 111 -3.87 -10.72 12.15
N ALA A 112 -4.77 -9.75 12.26
CA ALA A 112 -4.43 -8.35 12.52
C ALA A 112 -3.91 -8.08 13.95
N THR A 113 -4.09 -9.04 14.86
CA THR A 113 -3.62 -8.91 16.26
C THR A 113 -2.11 -9.16 16.40
N PHE A 114 -1.50 -9.82 15.43
CA PHE A 114 -0.07 -10.14 15.47
C PHE A 114 0.80 -8.94 15.10
N ALA A 115 1.93 -8.81 15.79
CA ALA A 115 2.94 -7.81 15.48
C ALA A 115 3.54 -8.04 14.07
N PRO A 116 4.06 -6.99 13.43
CA PRO A 116 4.83 -7.13 12.19
C PRO A 116 6.03 -8.07 12.39
N SER A 117 6.40 -8.81 11.35
CA SER A 117 7.52 -9.73 11.36
C SER A 117 8.87 -9.03 11.24
N ARG A 118 8.97 -7.99 10.40
CA ARG A 118 10.20 -7.24 10.13
C ARG A 118 9.95 -5.73 10.03
N ASP A 119 8.91 -5.34 9.30
CA ASP A 119 8.67 -3.94 8.97
C ASP A 119 7.99 -3.19 10.12
N ARG A 120 7.82 -1.86 9.98
CA ARG A 120 7.26 -1.02 11.05
C ARG A 120 5.78 -1.30 11.33
N TYR A 121 5.00 -1.59 10.30
CA TYR A 121 3.54 -1.79 10.38
C TYR A 121 3.11 -3.08 9.71
N LYS A 122 2.08 -3.70 10.28
CA LYS A 122 1.32 -4.80 9.67
C LYS A 122 0.15 -4.17 8.92
N ILE A 123 0.18 -4.23 7.60
CA ILE A 123 -0.75 -3.51 6.74
C ILE A 123 -1.63 -4.52 6.00
N PHE A 124 -2.93 -4.28 6.03
CA PHE A 124 -3.91 -5.06 5.28
C PHE A 124 -4.50 -4.17 4.19
N ILE A 125 -4.40 -4.62 2.94
CA ILE A 125 -5.02 -3.98 1.78
C ILE A 125 -6.19 -4.86 1.38
N LEU A 126 -7.40 -4.33 1.51
CA LEU A 126 -8.63 -5.00 1.08
C LEU A 126 -9.04 -4.38 -0.26
N ASP A 127 -8.94 -5.14 -1.35
CA ASP A 127 -9.30 -4.71 -2.71
C ASP A 127 -10.59 -5.40 -3.20
#